data_AF-A0A919NFJ8-F1
#
_entry.id   AF-A0A919NFJ8-F1
#
_cell.length_a   1.000
_cell.length_b   1.000
_cell.length_c   1.000
_cell.angle_alpha   90.00
_cell.angle_beta   90.00
_cell.angle_gamma   90.00
#
_symmetry.space_group_name_H-M   'P 1'
#
loop_
_entity.id
_entity.type
_entity.pdbx_description
1 polymer ?
#
loop_
_entity_poly.entity_id
_entity_poly.type
_entity_poly.pdbx_seq_one_letter_code
_entity_poly.pdbx_strand_id
1 'polypeptide(L)'
;MISTGAPISGDRSAASLLSLLDLIVATSPGAWARSGRNGDRLISSGATLGTCNGVFPVGPEADPADVAEFAALGHDRPWSVFCRREPSPSLRAAAAAHGLTAAYRSPVLGLGAHPISLPPGGPVVRRISGADRSFYLDALAGAFQAPRELFGGIMSAAVLGAPEISAYVVQDRGVPVATSLGFLVDGLVGVYNVATVPAARRRGYGRLATRVVLRDAFAAGADGAYLVSSEEGLPLYASMGFQHIEDWVYLTAES
;
A
#
# COMPACT_ATOMS: atom_id res chain seq x y z
N MET A 1 -25.52 -4.91 20.73
CA MET A 1 -25.18 -5.81 19.62
C MET A 1 -24.08 -5.15 18.83
N ILE A 2 -22.85 -5.65 18.93
CA ILE A 2 -21.74 -5.17 18.10
C ILE A 2 -22.06 -5.68 16.69
N SER A 3 -22.33 -4.77 15.76
CA SER A 3 -22.45 -5.12 14.34
C SER A 3 -21.11 -5.73 13.94
N THR A 4 -21.07 -7.06 13.77
CA THR A 4 -19.95 -7.72 13.11
C THR A 4 -20.01 -7.28 11.66
N GLY A 5 -19.24 -6.25 11.30
CA GLY A 5 -19.03 -5.88 9.90
C GLY A 5 -18.63 -7.10 9.08
N ALA A 6 -18.94 -7.08 7.78
CA ALA A 6 -18.57 -8.19 6.89
C ALA A 6 -17.08 -8.54 7.08
N PRO A 7 -16.71 -9.82 7.18
CA PRO A 7 -15.32 -10.22 7.38
C PRO A 7 -14.45 -9.59 6.29
N ILE A 8 -13.30 -9.04 6.69
CA ILE A 8 -12.35 -8.45 5.75
C ILE A 8 -11.84 -9.55 4.83
N SER A 9 -12.18 -9.45 3.55
CA SER A 9 -11.83 -10.45 2.54
C SER A 9 -10.66 -9.99 1.68
N GLY A 10 -10.00 -10.95 1.05
CA GLY A 10 -8.99 -10.69 0.04
C GLY A 10 -9.55 -9.86 -1.12
N ASP A 11 -10.78 -10.14 -1.54
CA ASP A 11 -11.44 -9.44 -2.64
C ASP A 11 -11.63 -7.94 -2.34
N ARG A 12 -12.10 -7.58 -1.13
CA ARG A 12 -12.24 -6.18 -0.73
C ARG A 12 -10.88 -5.48 -0.63
N SER A 13 -9.87 -6.18 -0.14
CA SER A 13 -8.51 -5.65 0.01
C SER A 13 -7.85 -5.38 -1.36
N ALA A 14 -8.00 -6.31 -2.31
CA ALA A 14 -7.50 -6.17 -3.67
C ALA A 14 -8.24 -5.07 -4.45
N ALA A 15 -9.57 -5.01 -4.33
CA ALA A 15 -10.37 -3.93 -4.91
C ALA A 15 -9.94 -2.55 -4.37
N SER A 16 -9.69 -2.45 -3.06
CA SER A 16 -9.18 -1.22 -2.46
C SER A 16 -7.78 -0.84 -2.99
N LEU A 17 -6.88 -1.80 -3.20
CA LEU A 17 -5.57 -1.53 -3.84
C LEU A 17 -5.75 -1.00 -5.27
N LEU A 18 -6.63 -1.60 -6.07
CA LEU A 18 -6.92 -1.14 -7.43
C LEU A 18 -7.45 0.30 -7.44
N SER A 19 -8.38 0.64 -6.54
CA SER A 19 -8.89 2.01 -6.38
C SER A 19 -7.79 3.01 -5.99
N LEU A 20 -6.82 2.59 -5.16
CA LEU A 20 -5.67 3.44 -4.82
C LEU A 20 -4.77 3.67 -6.05
N LEU A 21 -4.52 2.64 -6.84
CA LEU A 21 -3.72 2.76 -8.06
C LEU A 21 -4.43 3.64 -9.10
N ASP A 22 -5.75 3.53 -9.23
CA ASP A 22 -6.56 4.40 -10.10
C ASP A 22 -6.48 5.87 -9.65
N LEU A 23 -6.54 6.14 -8.33
CA LEU A 23 -6.32 7.48 -7.78
C LEU A 23 -4.91 8.01 -8.10
N ILE A 24 -3.88 7.19 -7.93
CA ILE A 24 -2.49 7.57 -8.25
C ILE A 24 -2.37 7.89 -9.74
N VAL A 25 -2.90 7.05 -10.63
CA VAL A 25 -2.87 7.26 -12.07
C VAL A 25 -3.59 8.56 -12.45
N ALA A 26 -4.77 8.80 -11.90
CA ALA A 26 -5.57 9.99 -12.20
C ALA A 26 -4.89 11.32 -11.79
N THR A 27 -3.95 11.26 -10.85
CA THR A 27 -3.35 12.45 -10.22
C THR A 27 -1.85 12.61 -10.50
N SER A 28 -1.22 11.63 -11.15
CA SER A 28 0.23 11.61 -11.37
C SER A 28 0.56 11.94 -12.83
N PRO A 29 1.36 12.98 -13.10
CA PRO A 29 1.73 13.35 -14.47
C PRO A 29 2.42 12.20 -15.22
N GLY A 30 1.94 11.91 -16.43
CA GLY A 30 2.49 10.85 -17.29
C GLY A 30 2.10 9.42 -16.88
N ALA A 31 1.32 9.25 -15.82
CA ALA A 31 0.74 7.95 -15.48
C ALA A 31 -0.41 7.60 -16.43
N TRP A 32 -0.63 6.31 -16.63
CA TRP A 32 -1.71 5.79 -17.46
C TRP A 32 -2.18 4.43 -16.95
N ALA A 33 -3.45 4.12 -17.23
CA ALA A 33 -4.04 2.81 -17.02
C ALA A 33 -4.81 2.39 -18.28
N ARG A 34 -4.81 1.09 -18.57
CA ARG A 34 -5.61 0.47 -19.63
C ARG A 34 -6.35 -0.75 -19.08
N SER A 35 -7.54 -0.99 -19.61
CA SER A 35 -8.26 -2.24 -19.34
C SER A 35 -7.67 -3.36 -20.18
N GLY A 36 -7.28 -4.44 -19.51
CA GLY A 36 -6.86 -5.70 -20.12
C GLY A 36 -8.04 -6.66 -20.29
N ARG A 37 -7.69 -7.92 -20.54
CA ARG A 37 -8.63 -9.05 -20.58
C ARG A 37 -9.17 -9.31 -19.19
N ASN A 38 -10.40 -9.84 -19.12
CA ASN A 38 -11.06 -10.21 -17.85
C ASN A 38 -11.18 -9.06 -16.82
N GLY A 39 -11.03 -7.81 -17.27
CA GLY A 39 -11.04 -6.64 -16.40
C GLY A 39 -9.72 -6.40 -15.69
N ASP A 40 -8.61 -7.03 -16.07
CA ASP A 40 -7.27 -6.71 -15.56
C ASP A 40 -6.93 -5.23 -15.80
N ARG A 41 -6.06 -4.68 -14.96
CA ARG A 41 -5.56 -3.30 -15.09
C ARG A 41 -4.09 -3.32 -15.48
N LEU A 42 -3.79 -2.74 -16.62
CA LEU A 42 -2.43 -2.49 -17.10
C LEU A 42 -2.06 -1.08 -16.69
N ILE A 43 -1.17 -0.91 -15.71
CA ILE A 43 -0.91 0.36 -15.04
C ILE A 43 0.56 0.76 -15.17
N SER A 44 0.81 2.00 -15.58
CA SER A 44 2.07 2.71 -15.32
C SER A 44 1.76 3.92 -14.46
N SER A 45 2.16 3.88 -13.20
CA SER A 45 1.69 4.82 -12.17
C SER A 45 2.49 6.11 -12.08
N GLY A 46 3.60 6.25 -12.80
CA GLY A 46 4.56 7.32 -12.50
C GLY A 46 5.71 6.87 -11.57
N ALA A 47 5.57 5.72 -10.91
CA ALA A 47 6.50 5.26 -9.88
C ALA A 47 7.78 4.64 -10.46
N THR A 48 8.88 4.75 -9.70
CA THR A 48 10.07 3.90 -9.88
C THR A 48 9.98 2.59 -9.11
N LEU A 49 8.93 2.41 -8.30
CA LEU A 49 8.64 1.18 -7.58
C LEU A 49 7.89 0.19 -8.49
N GLY A 50 8.51 -0.97 -8.77
CA GLY A 50 7.96 -1.96 -9.69
C GLY A 50 6.61 -2.55 -9.28
N THR A 51 6.30 -2.58 -7.99
CA THR A 51 5.00 -3.06 -7.49
C THR A 51 3.85 -2.08 -7.72
N CYS A 52 4.13 -0.89 -8.27
CA CYS A 52 3.12 0.10 -8.67
C CYS A 52 2.98 0.20 -10.20
N ASN A 53 3.71 -0.61 -10.97
CA ASN A 53 3.60 -0.67 -12.42
C ASN A 53 3.42 -2.12 -12.85
N GLY A 54 2.61 -2.36 -13.88
CA GLY A 54 2.42 -3.71 -14.43
C GLY A 54 0.98 -4.12 -14.56
N VAL A 55 0.73 -5.42 -14.37
CA VAL A 55 -0.59 -6.03 -14.57
C VAL A 55 -1.20 -6.40 -13.22
N PHE A 56 -2.41 -5.87 -12.97
CA PHE A 56 -3.16 -6.06 -11.74
C PHE A 56 -4.53 -6.69 -12.05
N PRO A 57 -4.73 -7.98 -11.75
CA PRO A 57 -6.00 -8.64 -12.00
C PRO A 57 -7.10 -8.20 -11.03
N VAL A 58 -8.34 -8.25 -11.51
CA VAL A 58 -9.54 -8.26 -10.63
C VAL A 58 -9.71 -9.64 -9.99
N GLY A 59 -9.37 -10.69 -10.75
CA GLY A 59 -9.39 -12.07 -10.30
C GLY A 59 -8.15 -12.47 -9.46
N PRO A 60 -7.94 -13.78 -9.24
CA PRO A 60 -6.84 -14.26 -8.40
C PRO A 60 -5.45 -14.14 -9.06
N GLU A 61 -5.38 -14.08 -10.39
CA GLU A 61 -4.13 -13.92 -11.15
C GLU A 61 -4.41 -13.25 -12.50
N ALA A 62 -3.38 -12.66 -13.11
CA ALA A 62 -3.47 -11.97 -14.40
C ALA A 62 -3.63 -12.93 -15.58
N ASP A 63 -4.25 -12.45 -16.66
CA ASP A 63 -4.21 -13.12 -17.95
C ASP A 63 -2.76 -13.10 -18.50
N PRO A 64 -2.15 -14.25 -18.82
CA PRO A 64 -0.80 -14.30 -19.39
C PRO A 64 -0.61 -13.44 -20.66
N ALA A 65 -1.67 -13.21 -21.45
CA ALA A 65 -1.61 -12.36 -22.62
C ALA A 65 -1.50 -10.87 -22.26
N ASP A 66 -2.07 -10.44 -21.14
CA ASP A 66 -1.96 -9.06 -20.66
C ASP A 66 -0.54 -8.73 -20.17
N VAL A 67 0.20 -9.74 -19.71
CA VAL A 67 1.63 -9.60 -19.38
C VAL A 67 2.44 -9.25 -20.63
N ALA A 68 2.20 -9.97 -21.73
CA ALA A 68 2.86 -9.71 -23.01
C ALA A 68 2.43 -8.36 -23.60
N GLU A 69 1.15 -8.01 -23.48
CA GLU A 69 0.62 -6.72 -23.92
C GLU A 69 1.27 -5.57 -23.15
N PHE A 70 1.33 -5.66 -21.82
CA PHE A 70 1.99 -4.65 -20.99
C PHE A 70 3.45 -4.46 -21.38
N ALA A 71 4.19 -5.56 -21.55
CA ALA A 71 5.59 -5.51 -21.98
C ALA A 71 5.76 -4.84 -23.36
N ALA A 72 4.83 -5.09 -24.30
CA ALA A 72 4.85 -4.51 -25.65
C ALA A 72 4.55 -3.00 -25.69
N LEU A 73 3.89 -2.45 -24.67
CA LEU A 73 3.65 -1.00 -24.58
C LEU A 73 4.94 -0.18 -24.40
N GLY A 74 6.02 -0.84 -23.99
CA GLY A 74 7.31 -0.21 -23.73
C GLY A 74 7.29 0.54 -22.40
N HIS A 75 8.10 0.09 -21.45
CA HIS A 75 8.24 0.74 -20.16
C HIS A 75 9.71 0.96 -19.82
N ASP A 76 10.05 2.17 -19.37
CA ASP A 76 11.36 2.61 -18.93
C ASP A 76 11.59 2.43 -17.41
N ARG A 77 10.69 1.75 -16.70
CA ARG A 77 10.74 1.59 -15.23
C ARG A 77 10.51 0.15 -14.83
N PRO A 78 10.94 -0.22 -13.61
CA PRO A 78 10.59 -1.51 -13.03
C PRO A 78 9.07 -1.69 -13.03
N TRP A 79 8.62 -2.92 -13.29
CA TRP A 79 7.23 -3.32 -13.28
C TRP A 79 7.11 -4.76 -12.76
N SER A 80 5.88 -5.19 -12.50
CA SER A 80 5.58 -6.49 -11.91
C SER A 80 4.28 -7.09 -12.42
N VAL A 81 4.05 -8.38 -12.14
CA VAL A 81 2.73 -9.00 -12.30
C VAL A 81 2.19 -9.34 -10.92
N PHE A 82 1.06 -8.73 -10.56
CA PHE A 82 0.39 -8.95 -9.29
C PHE A 82 -0.47 -10.22 -9.33
N CYS A 83 -0.41 -11.01 -8.26
CA CYS A 83 -1.22 -12.20 -8.05
C CYS A 83 -1.69 -12.24 -6.59
N ARG A 84 -2.90 -12.74 -6.37
CA ARG A 84 -3.48 -12.94 -5.03
C ARG A 84 -3.30 -14.36 -4.49
N ARG A 85 -2.58 -15.18 -5.25
CA ARG A 85 -2.24 -16.57 -4.97
C ARG A 85 -0.90 -16.90 -5.58
N GLU A 86 -0.43 -18.12 -5.32
CA GLU A 86 0.72 -18.67 -6.00
C GLU A 86 0.49 -18.68 -7.53
N PRO A 87 1.35 -17.99 -8.32
CA PRO A 87 1.16 -17.86 -9.76
C PRO A 87 1.19 -19.20 -10.49
N SER A 88 0.24 -19.42 -11.39
CA SER A 88 0.18 -20.62 -12.23
C SER A 88 1.44 -20.78 -13.11
N PRO A 89 1.80 -22.02 -13.52
CA PRO A 89 2.95 -22.24 -14.41
C PRO A 89 2.87 -21.44 -15.72
N SER A 90 1.67 -21.25 -16.27
CA SER A 90 1.46 -20.43 -17.48
C SER A 90 1.76 -18.96 -17.23
N LEU A 91 1.31 -18.41 -16.11
CA LEU A 91 1.60 -17.01 -15.78
C LEU A 91 3.09 -16.79 -15.47
N ARG A 92 3.72 -17.73 -14.77
CA ARG A 92 5.18 -17.71 -14.53
C ARG A 92 5.96 -17.74 -15.84
N ALA A 93 5.59 -18.59 -16.79
CA ALA A 93 6.22 -18.66 -18.09
C ALA A 93 6.07 -17.35 -18.88
N ALA A 94 4.88 -16.74 -18.87
CA ALA A 94 4.64 -15.45 -19.53
C ALA A 94 5.46 -14.32 -18.89
N ALA A 95 5.49 -14.23 -17.56
CA ALA A 95 6.30 -13.24 -16.84
C ALA A 95 7.81 -13.43 -17.09
N ALA A 96 8.30 -14.68 -17.05
CA ALA A 96 9.70 -15.02 -17.30
C ALA A 96 10.15 -14.68 -18.73
N ALA A 97 9.26 -14.78 -19.73
CA ALA A 97 9.55 -14.36 -21.10
C ALA A 97 9.90 -12.86 -21.22
N HIS A 98 9.55 -12.07 -20.20
CA HIS A 98 9.86 -10.65 -20.09
C HIS A 98 10.81 -10.31 -18.94
N GLY A 99 11.58 -11.31 -18.45
CA GLY A 99 12.61 -11.11 -17.43
C GLY A 99 12.09 -11.03 -15.99
N LEU A 100 10.81 -11.30 -15.75
CA LEU A 100 10.24 -11.31 -14.39
C LEU A 100 10.33 -12.72 -13.77
N THR A 101 11.53 -13.07 -13.29
CA THR A 101 11.85 -14.41 -12.75
C THR A 101 11.79 -14.50 -11.23
N ALA A 102 11.86 -13.37 -10.52
CA ALA A 102 11.76 -13.31 -9.07
C ALA A 102 10.29 -13.27 -8.61
N ALA A 103 10.02 -13.76 -7.39
CA ALA A 103 8.69 -13.69 -6.77
C ALA A 103 8.82 -13.13 -5.36
N TYR A 104 8.24 -11.96 -5.13
CA TYR A 104 8.11 -11.37 -3.81
C TYR A 104 6.74 -11.68 -3.24
N ARG A 105 6.69 -12.26 -2.04
CA ARG A 105 5.45 -12.62 -1.34
C ARG A 105 5.24 -11.69 -0.17
N SER A 106 4.01 -11.27 0.07
CA SER A 106 3.67 -10.48 1.24
C SER A 106 2.32 -10.84 1.83
N PRO A 107 2.26 -11.14 3.14
CA PRO A 107 1.03 -11.43 3.82
C PRO A 107 0.13 -10.19 3.90
N VAL A 108 -1.13 -10.39 3.55
CA VAL A 108 -2.20 -9.42 3.72
C VAL A 108 -2.90 -9.72 5.04
N LEU A 109 -3.01 -8.71 5.89
CA LEU A 109 -3.66 -8.83 7.17
C LEU A 109 -4.88 -7.93 7.25
N GLY A 110 -5.95 -8.40 7.88
CA GLY A 110 -7.21 -7.70 8.09
C GLY A 110 -7.52 -7.44 9.56
N LEU A 111 -8.29 -6.39 9.82
CA LEU A 111 -8.78 -6.03 11.15
C LEU A 111 -10.19 -5.45 11.05
N GLY A 112 -11.14 -6.03 11.78
CA GLY A 112 -12.49 -5.48 11.91
C GLY A 112 -12.50 -4.20 12.76
N ALA A 113 -13.39 -3.27 12.43
CA ALA A 113 -13.52 -2.01 13.15
C ALA A 113 -13.88 -2.22 14.63
N HIS A 114 -13.18 -1.48 15.48
CA HIS A 114 -13.42 -1.44 16.92
C HIS A 114 -12.89 -0.11 17.47
N PRO A 115 -13.31 0.32 18.68
CA PRO A 115 -12.81 1.55 19.27
C PRO A 115 -11.28 1.55 19.40
N ILE A 116 -10.62 2.56 18.84
CA ILE A 116 -9.16 2.74 18.94
C ILE A 116 -8.85 3.84 19.94
N SER A 117 -8.17 3.48 21.03
CA SER A 117 -7.62 4.44 21.99
C SER A 117 -6.15 4.73 21.68
N LEU A 118 -5.78 6.02 21.73
CA LEU A 118 -4.39 6.43 21.71
C LEU A 118 -3.84 6.58 23.13
N PRO A 119 -2.56 6.26 23.37
CA PRO A 119 -1.96 6.48 24.68
C PRO A 119 -2.00 7.97 25.05
N PRO A 120 -2.32 8.31 26.31
CA PRO A 120 -2.27 9.69 26.78
C PRO A 120 -0.82 10.15 26.94
N GLY A 121 -0.53 11.37 26.47
CA GLY A 121 0.83 11.89 26.44
C GLY A 121 1.74 11.18 25.43
N GLY A 122 2.80 11.85 25.00
CA GLY A 122 3.79 11.28 24.10
C GLY A 122 4.04 12.12 22.83
N PRO A 123 4.50 11.47 21.74
CA PRO A 123 4.83 12.13 20.49
C PRO A 123 3.68 12.93 19.90
N VAL A 124 4.02 14.03 19.23
CA VAL A 124 3.07 14.80 18.43
C VAL A 124 2.80 14.03 17.15
N VAL A 125 1.52 13.91 16.76
CA VAL A 125 1.16 13.33 15.47
C VAL A 125 0.60 14.43 14.58
N ARG A 126 1.31 14.73 13.50
CA ARG A 126 0.92 15.75 12.51
C ARG A 126 0.18 15.08 11.37
N ARG A 127 -1.05 15.54 11.08
CA ARG A 127 -1.76 15.23 9.83
C ARG A 127 -1.12 15.99 8.68
N ILE A 128 -0.97 15.32 7.55
CA ILE A 128 -0.28 15.81 6.35
C ILE A 128 -1.32 16.17 5.29
N SER A 129 -1.13 17.31 4.66
CA SER A 129 -1.87 17.77 3.49
C SER A 129 -0.99 17.76 2.24
N GLY A 130 -1.58 18.04 1.07
CA GLY A 130 -0.82 18.23 -0.17
C GLY A 130 0.28 19.30 -0.08
N ALA A 131 0.07 20.36 0.72
CA ALA A 131 1.07 21.42 0.95
C ALA A 131 2.28 20.92 1.75
N ASP A 132 2.12 19.86 2.54
CA ASP A 132 3.17 19.28 3.38
C ASP A 132 4.03 18.23 2.63
N ARG A 133 3.82 18.06 1.32
CA ARG A 133 4.44 16.98 0.52
C ARG A 133 5.94 16.85 0.73
N SER A 134 6.70 17.96 0.69
CA SER A 134 8.16 17.87 0.84
C SER A 134 8.54 17.30 2.19
N PHE A 135 7.92 17.79 3.27
CA PHE A 135 8.15 17.33 4.63
C PHE A 135 7.78 15.84 4.80
N TYR A 136 6.65 15.42 4.23
CA TYR A 136 6.24 14.02 4.27
C TYR A 136 7.22 13.11 3.53
N LEU A 137 7.67 13.51 2.33
CA LEU A 137 8.63 12.74 1.54
C LEU A 137 9.98 12.60 2.25
N ASP A 138 10.48 13.66 2.91
CA ASP A 138 11.72 13.62 3.68
C ASP A 138 11.59 12.66 4.88
N ALA A 139 10.46 12.73 5.61
CA ALA A 139 10.19 11.82 6.73
C ALA A 139 10.05 10.36 6.28
N LEU A 140 9.35 10.12 5.17
CA LEU A 140 9.12 8.80 4.60
C LEU A 140 10.43 8.16 4.11
N ALA A 141 11.22 8.91 3.34
CA ALA A 141 12.54 8.49 2.86
C ALA A 141 13.47 8.15 4.03
N GLY A 142 13.52 9.01 5.05
CA GLY A 142 14.29 8.78 6.27
C GLY A 142 13.82 7.54 7.03
N ALA A 143 12.51 7.28 7.12
CA ALA A 143 11.99 6.11 7.83
C ALA A 143 12.28 4.80 7.10
N PHE A 144 12.19 4.78 5.76
CA PHE A 144 12.50 3.62 4.92
C PHE A 144 13.99 3.45 4.61
N GLN A 145 14.84 4.44 4.89
CA GLN A 145 16.25 4.47 4.49
C GLN A 145 16.41 4.30 2.96
N ALA A 146 15.54 4.97 2.21
CA ALA A 146 15.47 4.88 0.76
C ALA A 146 15.56 6.27 0.11
N PRO A 147 15.98 6.37 -1.16
CA PRO A 147 15.97 7.63 -1.91
C PRO A 147 14.58 8.25 -1.94
N ARG A 148 14.51 9.58 -1.79
CA ARG A 148 13.24 10.32 -1.76
C ARG A 148 12.44 10.16 -3.06
N GLU A 149 13.14 10.02 -4.17
CA GLU A 149 12.62 9.89 -5.52
C GLU A 149 11.74 8.63 -5.68
N LEU A 150 12.01 7.58 -4.89
CA LEU A 150 11.22 6.34 -4.88
C LEU A 150 9.74 6.59 -4.57
N PHE A 151 9.46 7.54 -3.68
CA PHE A 151 8.10 7.86 -3.24
C PHE A 151 7.51 9.06 -3.98
N GLY A 152 8.37 9.89 -4.59
CA GLY A 152 7.97 11.16 -5.20
C GLY A 152 6.92 11.01 -6.30
N GLY A 153 7.00 9.93 -7.10
CA GLY A 153 6.08 9.66 -8.20
C GLY A 153 4.67 9.22 -7.77
N ILE A 154 4.53 8.65 -6.58
CA ILE A 154 3.25 8.12 -6.09
C ILE A 154 2.63 8.98 -4.98
N MET A 155 3.44 9.73 -4.23
CA MET A 155 2.98 10.66 -3.19
C MET A 155 2.99 12.09 -3.73
N SER A 156 2.19 12.35 -4.77
CA SER A 156 2.00 13.71 -5.31
C SER A 156 1.22 14.59 -4.32
N ALA A 157 1.26 15.91 -4.52
CA ALA A 157 0.49 16.83 -3.66
C ALA A 157 -1.02 16.60 -3.81
N ALA A 158 -1.46 16.18 -5.00
CA ALA A 158 -2.84 15.80 -5.27
C ALA A 158 -3.21 14.49 -4.54
N VAL A 159 -2.35 13.47 -4.54
CA VAL A 159 -2.58 12.23 -3.76
C VAL A 159 -2.69 12.55 -2.28
N LEU A 160 -1.72 13.28 -1.71
CA LEU A 160 -1.73 13.64 -0.27
C LEU A 160 -2.87 14.61 0.10
N GLY A 161 -3.48 15.27 -0.87
CA GLY A 161 -4.63 16.15 -0.69
C GLY A 161 -5.98 15.49 -0.99
N ALA A 162 -6.00 14.25 -1.48
CA ALA A 162 -7.23 13.55 -1.82
C ALA A 162 -8.07 13.26 -0.56
N PRO A 163 -9.40 13.41 -0.62
CA PRO A 163 -10.27 13.23 0.54
C PRO A 163 -10.24 11.80 1.12
N GLU A 164 -9.94 10.81 0.29
CA GLU A 164 -9.78 9.40 0.68
C GLU A 164 -8.46 9.14 1.42
N ILE A 165 -7.49 10.06 1.34
CA ILE A 165 -6.15 9.90 1.87
C ILE A 165 -5.99 10.60 3.22
N SER A 166 -5.36 9.89 4.16
CA SER A 166 -5.01 10.38 5.48
C SER A 166 -3.57 10.01 5.81
N ALA A 167 -2.64 10.94 5.60
CA ALA A 167 -1.22 10.73 5.90
C ALA A 167 -0.80 11.41 7.21
N TYR A 168 0.13 10.79 7.92
CA TYR A 168 0.60 11.27 9.23
C TYR A 168 2.12 11.13 9.38
N VAL A 169 2.69 12.06 10.15
CA VAL A 169 4.06 11.98 10.66
C VAL A 169 4.01 12.04 12.18
N VAL A 170 4.61 11.05 12.84
CA VAL A 170 4.84 11.03 14.28
C VAL A 170 6.16 11.74 14.58
N GLN A 171 6.15 12.68 15.51
CA GLN A 171 7.31 13.47 15.91
C GLN A 171 7.62 13.29 17.40
N ASP A 172 8.83 12.84 17.72
CA ASP A 172 9.35 12.80 19.10
C ASP A 172 10.24 14.04 19.30
N ARG A 173 9.87 14.91 20.24
CA ARG A 173 10.58 16.19 20.51
C ARG A 173 10.83 17.03 19.24
N GLY A 174 9.84 17.08 18.34
CA GLY A 174 9.90 17.83 17.08
C GLY A 174 10.58 17.09 15.92
N VAL A 175 11.24 15.96 16.17
CA VAL A 175 11.94 15.18 15.14
C VAL A 175 10.99 14.12 14.55
N PRO A 176 10.82 14.05 13.21
CA PRO A 176 10.08 12.96 12.57
C PRO A 176 10.69 11.59 12.90
N VAL A 177 9.88 10.69 13.47
CA VAL A 177 10.31 9.34 13.87
C VAL A 177 9.55 8.23 13.19
N ALA A 178 8.31 8.47 12.76
CA ALA A 178 7.51 7.48 12.03
C ALA A 178 6.52 8.13 11.06
N THR A 179 6.10 7.38 10.06
CA THR A 179 5.08 7.77 9.08
C THR A 179 3.95 6.75 9.05
N SER A 180 2.80 7.16 8.52
CA SER A 180 1.72 6.26 8.10
C SER A 180 0.82 6.94 7.07
N LEU A 181 0.08 6.15 6.31
CA LEU A 181 -0.93 6.60 5.36
C LEU A 181 -2.14 5.66 5.43
N GLY A 182 -3.34 6.24 5.45
CA GLY A 182 -4.60 5.53 5.26
C GLY A 182 -5.22 5.91 3.92
N PHE A 183 -5.77 4.95 3.21
CA PHE A 183 -6.64 5.15 2.05
C PHE A 183 -8.00 4.52 2.33
N LEU A 184 -9.04 5.34 2.47
CA LEU A 184 -10.40 4.90 2.79
C LEU A 184 -11.27 4.87 1.53
N VAL A 185 -11.76 3.69 1.17
CA VAL A 185 -12.69 3.49 0.06
C VAL A 185 -13.66 2.35 0.40
N ASP A 186 -14.93 2.49 0.04
CA ASP A 186 -15.97 1.45 0.22
C ASP A 186 -16.00 0.84 1.64
N GLY A 187 -15.87 1.70 2.65
CA GLY A 187 -15.88 1.31 4.06
C GLY A 187 -14.63 0.56 4.54
N LEU A 188 -13.59 0.42 3.73
CA LEU A 188 -12.34 -0.27 4.09
C LEU A 188 -11.16 0.71 4.05
N VAL A 189 -10.33 0.73 5.09
CA VAL A 189 -9.07 1.48 5.08
C VAL A 189 -7.87 0.58 4.77
N GLY A 190 -7.16 0.86 3.68
CA GLY A 190 -5.82 0.32 3.45
C GLY A 190 -4.79 1.13 4.23
N VAL A 191 -3.97 0.47 5.04
CA VAL A 191 -2.90 1.10 5.81
C VAL A 191 -1.55 0.88 5.12
N TYR A 192 -0.91 1.97 4.75
CA TYR A 192 0.32 2.03 3.95
C TYR A 192 1.39 2.91 4.62
N ASN A 193 2.60 2.90 4.08
CA ASN A 193 3.70 3.79 4.45
C ASN A 193 4.01 3.83 5.96
N VAL A 194 3.74 2.72 6.67
CA VAL A 194 4.09 2.58 8.08
C VAL A 194 5.57 2.27 8.18
N ALA A 195 6.36 3.25 8.59
CA ALA A 195 7.79 3.09 8.79
C ALA A 195 8.24 3.86 10.02
N THR A 196 9.31 3.39 10.66
CA THR A 196 9.94 4.06 11.80
C THR A 196 11.45 4.14 11.56
N VAL A 197 12.03 5.33 11.75
CA VAL A 197 13.46 5.54 11.57
C VAL A 197 14.27 4.57 12.43
N PRO A 198 15.42 4.04 11.94
CA PRO A 198 16.16 2.98 12.64
C PRO A 198 16.45 3.28 14.12
N ALA A 199 16.88 4.52 14.43
CA ALA A 199 17.19 4.97 15.79
C ALA A 199 15.98 5.02 16.76
N ALA A 200 14.76 4.95 16.23
CA ALA A 200 13.53 5.05 16.99
C ALA A 200 12.69 3.75 16.98
N ARG A 201 13.19 2.67 16.36
CA ARG A 201 12.50 1.37 16.31
C ARG A 201 12.33 0.76 17.71
N ARG A 202 11.35 -0.15 17.83
CA ARG A 202 11.02 -0.86 19.09
C ARG A 202 10.63 0.04 20.27
N ARG A 203 10.25 1.31 19.99
CA ARG A 203 9.75 2.27 20.99
C ARG A 203 8.25 2.56 20.87
N GLY A 204 7.54 1.79 20.05
CA GLY A 204 6.08 1.91 19.89
C GLY A 204 5.60 2.92 18.84
N TYR A 205 6.48 3.63 18.13
CA TYR A 205 6.07 4.63 17.14
C TYR A 205 5.33 4.05 15.93
N GLY A 206 5.76 2.90 15.40
CA GLY A 206 5.01 2.20 14.35
C GLY A 206 3.58 1.84 14.80
N ARG A 207 3.42 1.38 16.05
CA ARG A 207 2.09 1.12 16.63
C ARG A 207 1.24 2.38 16.72
N LEU A 208 1.83 3.50 17.16
CA LEU A 208 1.14 4.78 17.24
C LEU A 208 0.72 5.27 15.85
N ALA A 209 1.63 5.21 14.87
CA ALA A 209 1.39 5.61 13.49
C ALA A 209 0.22 4.82 12.87
N THR A 210 0.19 3.49 13.07
CA THR A 210 -0.92 2.63 12.62
C THR A 210 -2.22 2.97 13.36
N ARG A 211 -2.19 3.12 14.70
CA ARG A 211 -3.41 3.42 15.48
C ARG A 211 -4.06 4.74 15.08
N VAL A 212 -3.28 5.75 14.71
CA VAL A 212 -3.84 7.04 14.29
C VAL A 212 -4.63 6.90 13.00
N VAL A 213 -4.11 6.15 12.02
CA VAL A 213 -4.85 5.84 10.79
C VAL A 213 -6.13 5.10 11.10
N LEU A 214 -6.06 4.03 11.91
CA LEU A 214 -7.24 3.23 12.27
C LEU A 214 -8.29 4.05 13.02
N ARG A 215 -7.88 4.87 13.98
CA ARG A 215 -8.77 5.74 14.74
C ARG A 215 -9.55 6.67 13.81
N ASP A 216 -8.84 7.38 12.92
CA ASP A 216 -9.47 8.38 12.06
C ASP A 216 -10.36 7.72 11.00
N ALA A 217 -9.93 6.60 10.42
CA ALA A 217 -10.73 5.87 9.45
C ALA A 217 -11.99 5.24 10.05
N PHE A 218 -11.90 4.60 11.23
CA PHE A 218 -13.07 4.02 11.90
C PHE A 218 -14.03 5.11 12.38
N ALA A 219 -13.52 6.27 12.82
CA ALA A 219 -14.35 7.43 13.13
C ALA A 219 -15.03 8.01 11.87
N ALA A 220 -14.41 7.88 10.71
CA ALA A 220 -14.99 8.25 9.41
C ALA A 220 -15.93 7.18 8.81
N GLY A 221 -16.20 6.09 9.54
CA GLY A 221 -17.19 5.07 9.16
C GLY A 221 -16.63 3.83 8.47
N ALA A 222 -15.30 3.64 8.45
CA ALA A 222 -14.73 2.38 7.97
C ALA A 222 -15.13 1.20 8.88
N ASP A 223 -15.57 0.10 8.29
CA ASP A 223 -15.95 -1.15 8.97
C ASP A 223 -14.78 -2.13 9.16
N GLY A 224 -13.63 -1.83 8.56
CA GLY A 224 -12.38 -2.49 8.87
C GLY A 224 -11.19 -1.90 8.14
N ALA A 225 -10.06 -2.58 8.31
CA ALA A 225 -8.77 -2.19 7.76
C ALA A 225 -8.04 -3.40 7.19
N TYR A 226 -7.16 -3.17 6.22
CA TYR A 226 -6.15 -4.14 5.81
C TYR A 226 -4.79 -3.48 5.65
N LEU A 227 -3.76 -4.30 5.61
CA LEU A 227 -2.41 -3.90 5.25
C LEU A 227 -1.63 -5.06 4.65
N VAL A 228 -0.59 -4.72 3.91
CA VAL A 228 0.41 -5.67 3.43
C VAL A 228 1.62 -5.55 4.36
N SER A 229 1.97 -6.63 5.05
CA SER A 229 3.04 -6.61 6.04
C SER A 229 4.34 -7.17 5.46
N SER A 230 5.48 -6.58 5.86
CA SER A 230 6.76 -7.29 5.82
C SER A 230 6.82 -8.35 6.92
N GLU A 231 7.78 -9.28 6.84
CA GLU A 231 8.02 -10.24 7.93
C GLU A 231 8.36 -9.54 9.26
N GLU A 232 9.13 -8.45 9.23
CA GLU A 232 9.47 -7.63 10.42
C GLU A 232 8.22 -7.01 11.08
N GLY A 233 7.21 -6.66 10.26
CA GLY A 233 5.96 -6.06 10.73
C GLY A 233 4.97 -7.04 11.37
N LEU A 234 5.07 -8.34 11.05
CA LEU A 234 4.07 -9.33 11.45
C LEU A 234 3.79 -9.37 12.97
N PRO A 235 4.81 -9.42 13.85
CA PRO A 235 4.56 -9.47 15.30
C PRO A 235 3.84 -8.21 15.82
N LEU A 236 4.13 -7.05 15.23
CA LEU A 236 3.46 -5.79 15.58
C LEU A 236 1.97 -5.89 15.21
N TYR A 237 1.63 -6.24 13.98
CA TYR A 237 0.25 -6.23 13.53
C TYR A 237 -0.58 -7.34 14.18
N ALA A 238 -0.01 -8.53 14.38
CA ALA A 238 -0.66 -9.60 15.14
C ALA A 238 -1.02 -9.15 16.56
N SER A 239 -0.10 -8.47 17.25
CA SER A 239 -0.37 -7.89 18.58
C SER A 239 -1.31 -6.67 18.57
N MET A 240 -1.73 -6.19 17.40
CA MET A 240 -2.79 -5.19 17.22
C MET A 240 -4.13 -5.84 16.87
N GLY A 241 -4.20 -7.17 16.78
CA GLY A 241 -5.40 -7.91 16.44
C GLY A 241 -5.62 -8.14 14.94
N PHE A 242 -4.65 -7.76 14.09
CA PHE A 242 -4.72 -8.09 12.67
C PHE A 242 -4.57 -9.61 12.48
N GLN A 243 -5.35 -10.15 11.55
CA GLN A 243 -5.36 -11.57 11.19
C GLN A 243 -4.99 -11.76 9.73
N HIS A 244 -4.32 -12.86 9.40
CA HIS A 244 -3.97 -13.18 8.01
C HIS A 244 -5.22 -13.43 7.17
N ILE A 245 -5.23 -12.88 5.96
CA ILE A 245 -6.31 -13.04 4.97
C ILE A 245 -5.83 -13.93 3.82
N GLU A 246 -4.79 -13.47 3.12
CA GLU A 246 -4.19 -14.13 1.95
C GLU A 246 -2.75 -13.64 1.77
N ASP A 247 -2.03 -14.24 0.83
CA ASP A 247 -0.69 -13.78 0.43
C ASP A 247 -0.75 -13.16 -0.97
N TRP A 248 -0.22 -11.96 -1.09
CA TRP A 248 0.00 -11.32 -2.38
C TRP A 248 1.38 -11.66 -2.91
N VAL A 249 1.45 -11.93 -4.22
CA VAL A 249 2.66 -12.29 -4.93
C VAL A 249 2.89 -11.30 -6.05
N TYR A 250 4.11 -10.77 -6.14
CA TYR A 250 4.56 -9.93 -7.24
C TYR A 250 5.66 -10.68 -7.98
N LEU A 251 5.41 -11.01 -9.26
CA LEU A 251 6.47 -11.45 -10.16
C LEU A 251 7.25 -10.22 -10.63
N THR A 252 8.56 -10.22 -10.39
CA THR A 252 9.44 -9.06 -10.59
C THR A 252 10.73 -9.49 -11.29
N ALA A 253 11.47 -8.54 -11.83
CA ALA A 253 12.85 -8.80 -12.25
C ALA A 253 13.73 -9.10 -11.02
N GLU A 254 14.85 -9.78 -11.24
CA GLU A 254 15.87 -9.94 -10.18
C GLU A 254 16.43 -8.57 -9.76
N SER A 255 16.72 -8.45 -8.46
CA SER A 255 17.19 -7.23 -7.81
C SER A 255 18.68 -7.00 -8.00
#